data_AF-A0A963S4Z5-F1
#
_entry.id   AF-A0A963S4Z5-F1
#
_cell.length_a   1.000
_cell.length_b   1.000
_cell.length_c   1.000
_cell.angle_alpha   90.00
_cell.angle_beta   90.00
_cell.angle_gamma   90.00
#
_symmetry.space_group_name_H-M   'P 1'
#
loop_
_entity.id
_entity.type
_entity.pdbx_description
1 polymer ?
#
loop_
_entity_poly.entity_id
_entity_poly.type
_entity_poly.pdbx_seq_one_letter_code
_entity_poly.pdbx_strand_id
1 'polypeptide(L)'
;MCLASAAHASTTSFPAGSTCHANVATDIEYADLADDPAAWRCDGSNWSIDKPRSLIRIDLTDGRNPADYVLQTRLTRFASMQIALLDRDGSVASRTLDEDGFEPGTFDWLMSTALPEINATASALVITVDEPRHPGLVSALELVPKSPDLAEAFRHELLLAGLCGILCVPLIFNFAFYRVLRETFVLWHALAVVFMLVQTVVTSGLINRFADLSIEQLSVLSATSWGGGLIAAALFSINLIEPGKLDPIHRNLMRGLAVWIPGWTLLYLYGSGPLRPWSATLYFGSYLPVLALFIWVIVVAWSRGSRAVYFQIAAWTPIMLTGAVRIVSAMGFTDAPLELQLQQHLAIGFEVLITSLGVADRFMVIKRQRDRAREQSRTFEELAERDPLTGLLNRRVIEERFPDLHERGFRTMAVIDL
;
A
#
# COMPACT_ATOMS: atom_id res chain seq x y z
N MET A 1 -13.89 -71.54 8.86
CA MET A 1 -13.47 -70.31 8.16
C MET A 1 -13.10 -69.29 9.24
N CYS A 2 -11.81 -69.14 9.52
CA CYS A 2 -11.29 -68.07 10.37
C CYS A 2 -11.25 -66.78 9.56
N LEU A 3 -12.03 -65.77 9.96
CA LEU A 3 -11.88 -64.41 9.48
C LEU A 3 -10.97 -63.67 10.47
N ALA A 4 -9.73 -63.48 10.04
CA ALA A 4 -8.75 -62.65 10.73
C ALA A 4 -9.21 -61.19 10.69
N SER A 5 -9.35 -60.59 11.86
CA SER A 5 -9.47 -59.15 12.03
C SER A 5 -8.08 -58.55 11.77
N ALA A 6 -7.90 -57.94 10.61
CA ALA A 6 -6.74 -57.10 10.33
C ALA A 6 -6.96 -55.76 11.05
N ALA A 7 -6.46 -55.69 12.29
CA ALA A 7 -6.19 -54.43 12.95
C ALA A 7 -5.29 -53.61 12.03
N HIS A 8 -5.82 -52.51 11.49
CA HIS A 8 -5.01 -51.50 10.81
C HIS A 8 -4.14 -50.85 11.88
N ALA A 9 -2.87 -51.24 11.92
CA ALA A 9 -1.83 -50.45 12.55
C ALA A 9 -1.64 -49.20 11.68
N SER A 10 -2.31 -48.10 12.05
CA SER A 10 -2.09 -46.79 11.46
C SER A 10 -0.69 -46.34 11.84
N THR A 11 0.24 -46.37 10.89
CA THR A 11 1.58 -45.79 11.02
C THR A 11 1.43 -44.28 11.23
N THR A 12 1.67 -43.86 12.46
CA THR A 12 1.68 -42.49 12.99
C THR A 12 2.90 -41.72 12.50
N SER A 13 2.95 -41.37 11.22
CA SER A 13 4.05 -40.56 10.67
C SER A 13 3.52 -39.47 9.76
N PHE A 14 3.83 -38.21 10.10
CA PHE A 14 3.63 -37.07 9.21
C PHE A 14 4.24 -37.37 7.82
N PRO A 15 3.55 -37.05 6.70
CA PRO A 15 4.09 -37.33 5.38
C PRO A 15 5.46 -36.65 5.17
N ALA A 16 6.38 -37.32 4.47
CA ALA A 16 7.70 -36.77 4.18
C ALA A 16 7.58 -35.43 3.44
N GLY A 17 8.28 -34.41 3.92
CA GLY A 17 8.25 -33.05 3.37
C GLY A 17 6.97 -32.25 3.67
N SER A 18 6.01 -32.78 4.43
CA SER A 18 4.76 -32.07 4.75
C SER A 18 4.97 -30.90 5.70
N THR A 19 4.17 -29.84 5.51
CA THR A 19 4.03 -28.73 6.45
C THR A 19 2.67 -28.85 7.13
N CYS A 20 2.69 -29.09 8.43
CA CYS A 20 1.49 -29.25 9.25
C CYS A 20 1.40 -28.12 10.27
N HIS A 21 0.18 -27.72 10.63
CA HIS A 21 -0.03 -26.66 11.62
C HIS A 21 -1.15 -26.98 12.62
N ALA A 22 -1.07 -26.35 13.78
CA ALA A 22 -2.07 -26.37 14.84
C ALA A 22 -2.17 -25.00 15.52
N ASN A 23 -3.37 -24.58 15.93
CA ASN A 23 -3.61 -23.32 16.62
C ASN A 23 -4.12 -23.60 18.04
N VAL A 24 -3.35 -23.20 19.04
CA VAL A 24 -3.47 -23.68 20.42
C VAL A 24 -3.36 -22.54 21.44
N ALA A 25 -3.80 -22.81 22.66
CA ALA A 25 -3.60 -21.90 23.77
C ALA A 25 -2.10 -21.84 24.17
N THR A 26 -1.69 -20.76 24.84
CA THR A 26 -0.27 -20.48 25.15
C THR A 26 0.34 -21.47 26.15
N ASP A 27 -0.47 -22.24 26.85
CA ASP A 27 -0.05 -23.28 27.79
C ASP A 27 0.25 -24.63 27.11
N ILE A 28 -0.18 -24.81 25.86
CA ILE A 28 0.06 -26.03 25.08
C ILE A 28 1.39 -25.89 24.35
N GLU A 29 2.28 -26.86 24.55
CA GLU A 29 3.56 -26.98 23.85
C GLU A 29 3.49 -28.03 22.74
N TYR A 30 4.52 -28.05 21.88
CA TYR A 30 4.63 -29.06 20.83
C TYR A 30 4.60 -30.49 21.39
N ALA A 31 5.27 -30.73 22.52
CA ALA A 31 5.37 -32.06 23.13
C ALA A 31 4.01 -32.64 23.53
N ASP A 32 3.03 -31.79 23.87
CA ASP A 32 1.68 -32.21 24.25
C ASP A 32 0.87 -32.75 23.06
N LEU A 33 1.20 -32.32 21.84
CA LEU A 33 0.48 -32.64 20.61
C LEU A 33 1.29 -33.48 19.62
N ALA A 34 2.57 -33.75 19.89
CA ALA A 34 3.45 -34.48 18.99
C ALA A 34 2.90 -35.86 18.61
N ASP A 35 2.25 -36.53 19.56
CA ASP A 35 1.69 -37.88 19.39
C ASP A 35 0.19 -37.90 19.04
N ASP A 36 -0.44 -36.75 18.82
CA ASP A 36 -1.86 -36.65 18.40
C ASP A 36 -2.00 -36.13 16.97
N PRO A 37 -2.00 -37.01 15.95
CA PRO A 37 -2.14 -36.62 14.55
C PRO A 37 -3.45 -35.88 14.24
N ALA A 38 -4.51 -36.09 15.04
CA ALA A 38 -5.80 -35.45 14.80
C ALA A 38 -5.79 -33.95 15.17
N ALA A 39 -4.82 -33.52 15.99
CA ALA A 39 -4.63 -32.12 16.35
C ALA A 39 -3.95 -31.30 15.22
N TRP A 40 -3.34 -31.96 14.24
CA TRP A 40 -2.57 -31.33 13.17
C TRP A 40 -3.32 -31.29 11.84
N ARG A 41 -3.18 -30.17 11.12
CA ARG A 41 -3.68 -30.00 9.75
C ARG A 41 -2.51 -29.88 8.77
N CYS A 42 -2.45 -30.79 7.80
CA CYS A 42 -1.37 -30.88 6.82
C CYS A 42 -1.82 -30.62 5.37
N ASP A 43 -3.06 -30.18 5.16
CA ASP A 43 -3.65 -29.95 3.83
C ASP A 43 -3.33 -28.55 3.26
N GLY A 44 -2.58 -27.73 4.00
CA GLY A 44 -2.22 -26.36 3.61
C GLY A 44 -3.38 -25.35 3.69
N SER A 45 -4.53 -25.73 4.28
CA SER A 45 -5.74 -24.90 4.34
C SER A 45 -6.06 -24.41 5.76
N ASN A 46 -6.98 -23.45 5.86
CA ASN A 46 -7.59 -23.01 7.13
C ASN A 46 -6.60 -22.47 8.19
N TRP A 47 -5.57 -21.77 7.72
CA TRP A 47 -4.64 -21.02 8.57
C TRP A 47 -5.40 -19.96 9.37
N SER A 48 -5.21 -19.98 10.69
CA SER A 48 -5.89 -19.09 11.63
C SER A 48 -4.91 -18.58 12.68
N ILE A 49 -5.25 -17.44 13.27
CA ILE A 49 -4.57 -16.85 14.43
C ILE A 49 -5.53 -16.63 15.60
N ASP A 50 -6.70 -17.30 15.60
CA ASP A 50 -7.74 -17.14 16.62
C ASP A 50 -7.24 -17.46 18.03
N LYS A 51 -6.28 -18.39 18.10
CA LYS A 51 -5.59 -18.76 19.32
C LYS A 51 -4.25 -18.02 19.43
N PRO A 52 -3.75 -17.77 20.65
CA PRO A 52 -2.55 -16.98 20.87
C PRO A 52 -1.28 -17.66 20.37
N ARG A 53 -1.25 -19.00 20.22
CA ARG A 53 -0.08 -19.75 19.76
C ARG A 53 -0.39 -20.55 18.51
N SER A 54 0.52 -20.48 17.54
CA SER A 54 0.50 -21.32 16.34
C SER A 54 1.73 -22.22 16.34
N LEU A 55 1.50 -23.52 16.18
CA LEU A 55 2.54 -24.54 16.03
C LEU A 55 2.60 -24.94 14.57
N ILE A 56 3.81 -24.97 14.01
CA ILE A 56 4.08 -25.41 12.64
C ILE A 56 5.13 -26.52 12.72
N ARG A 57 4.91 -27.62 12.01
CA ARG A 57 5.85 -28.73 11.88
C ARG A 57 6.16 -28.95 10.40
N ILE A 58 7.43 -28.86 10.03
CA ILE A 58 7.93 -29.19 8.70
C ILE A 58 8.69 -30.51 8.81
N ASP A 59 8.25 -31.51 8.04
CA ASP A 59 8.92 -32.79 7.98
C ASP A 59 10.19 -32.73 7.10
N LEU A 60 11.31 -33.25 7.61
CA LEU A 60 12.62 -33.22 6.96
C LEU A 60 13.12 -34.61 6.55
N THR A 61 12.26 -35.62 6.61
CA THR A 61 12.62 -37.00 6.23
C THR A 61 12.79 -37.20 4.72
N ASP A 62 12.52 -36.15 3.93
CA ASP A 62 12.71 -36.09 2.47
C ASP A 62 14.18 -35.91 2.04
N GLY A 63 15.11 -35.78 2.99
CA GLY A 63 16.55 -35.74 2.74
C GLY A 63 17.13 -34.33 2.59
N ARG A 64 16.35 -33.28 2.88
CA ARG A 64 16.85 -31.90 2.97
C ARG A 64 17.79 -31.76 4.17
N ASN A 65 18.96 -31.17 3.95
CA ASN A 65 19.89 -30.84 5.02
C ASN A 65 19.59 -29.44 5.58
N PRO A 66 19.20 -29.29 6.86
CA PRO A 66 18.89 -27.99 7.46
C PRO A 66 20.00 -26.93 7.29
N ALA A 67 21.26 -27.36 7.22
CA ALA A 67 22.39 -26.46 7.07
C ALA A 67 22.36 -25.64 5.77
N ASP A 68 21.63 -26.10 4.74
CA ASP A 68 21.55 -25.47 3.43
C ASP A 68 20.35 -24.51 3.29
N TYR A 69 19.50 -24.40 4.32
CA TYR A 69 18.25 -23.63 4.27
C TYR A 69 18.20 -22.52 5.33
N VAL A 70 17.39 -21.52 5.07
CA VAL A 70 16.92 -20.52 6.05
C VAL A 70 15.41 -20.65 6.21
N LEU A 71 14.92 -20.26 7.38
CA LEU A 71 13.50 -20.09 7.57
C LEU A 71 13.10 -18.73 7.00
N GLN A 72 12.16 -18.71 6.06
CA GLN A 72 11.61 -17.49 5.49
C GLN A 72 10.11 -17.42 5.80
N THR A 73 9.62 -16.21 6.02
CA THR A 73 8.19 -15.92 6.15
C THR A 73 7.88 -14.48 5.76
N ARG A 74 6.60 -14.15 5.71
CA ARG A 74 6.10 -12.80 5.48
C ARG A 74 6.51 -11.87 6.63
N LEU A 75 6.98 -10.68 6.28
CA LEU A 75 7.34 -9.65 7.25
C LEU A 75 6.09 -9.16 7.99
N THR A 76 6.00 -9.47 9.27
CA THR A 76 4.95 -8.95 10.15
C THR A 76 5.35 -9.18 11.61
N ARG A 77 4.56 -8.63 12.51
CA ARG A 77 4.83 -8.60 13.93
C ARG A 77 4.35 -9.86 14.66
N PHE A 78 5.06 -10.23 15.71
CA PHE A 78 4.77 -11.37 16.59
C PHE A 78 5.43 -11.14 17.96
N ALA A 79 5.01 -11.86 19.00
CA ALA A 79 5.58 -11.67 20.33
C ALA A 79 6.88 -12.46 20.53
N SER A 80 6.87 -13.75 20.20
CA SER A 80 8.07 -14.61 20.23
C SER A 80 7.93 -15.74 19.22
N MET A 81 9.06 -16.17 18.66
CA MET A 81 9.14 -17.33 17.79
C MET A 81 10.23 -18.28 18.29
N GLN A 82 9.84 -19.52 18.61
CA GLN A 82 10.78 -20.57 18.93
C GLN A 82 10.94 -21.51 17.73
N ILE A 83 12.18 -21.75 17.33
CA ILE A 83 12.54 -22.64 16.24
C ILE A 83 13.30 -23.81 16.86
N ALA A 84 12.78 -25.03 16.70
CA ALA A 84 13.34 -26.25 17.26
C ALA A 84 13.56 -27.29 16.17
N LEU A 85 14.80 -27.76 16.02
CA LEU A 85 15.15 -28.91 15.19
C LEU A 85 15.12 -30.16 16.03
N LEU A 86 14.31 -31.12 15.59
CA LEU A 86 14.22 -32.46 16.16
C LEU A 86 15.14 -33.38 15.37
N ASP A 87 16.00 -34.11 16.08
CA ASP A 87 16.86 -35.12 15.50
C ASP A 87 16.15 -36.49 15.39
N ARG A 88 16.75 -37.44 14.68
CA ARG A 88 16.31 -38.86 14.70
C ARG A 88 16.61 -39.53 16.04
N ASP A 89 17.66 -39.09 16.72
CA ASP A 89 18.08 -39.66 18.02
C ASP A 89 17.29 -39.05 19.21
N GLY A 90 16.30 -38.19 18.93
CA GLY A 90 15.47 -37.52 19.94
C GLY A 90 16.14 -36.29 20.58
N SER A 91 17.34 -35.91 20.13
CA SER A 91 17.97 -34.65 20.53
C SER A 91 17.22 -33.45 19.94
N VAL A 92 17.18 -32.34 20.67
CA VAL A 92 16.48 -31.12 20.25
C VAL A 92 17.43 -29.94 20.35
N ALA A 93 17.61 -29.23 19.22
CA ALA A 93 18.32 -27.96 19.18
C ALA A 93 17.29 -26.85 18.96
N SER A 94 17.14 -25.92 19.91
CA SER A 94 16.16 -24.85 19.81
C SER A 94 16.76 -23.46 20.02
N ARG A 95 16.14 -22.46 19.39
CA ARG A 95 16.44 -21.04 19.55
C ARG A 95 15.13 -20.28 19.65
N THR A 96 15.01 -19.40 20.64
CA THR A 96 13.91 -18.45 20.75
C THR A 96 14.37 -17.10 20.25
N LEU A 97 13.53 -16.47 19.42
CA LEU A 97 13.76 -15.20 18.74
C LEU A 97 12.58 -14.28 19.01
N ASP A 98 12.88 -12.99 19.15
CA ASP A 98 11.92 -11.90 19.01
C ASP A 98 12.01 -11.33 17.58
N GLU A 99 11.35 -10.20 17.34
CA GLU A 99 11.37 -9.51 16.04
C GLU A 99 12.79 -9.12 15.60
N ASP A 100 13.68 -8.75 16.53
CA ASP A 100 15.07 -8.35 16.22
C ASP A 100 15.95 -9.54 15.81
N GLY A 101 15.49 -10.76 16.08
CA GLY A 101 16.14 -12.00 15.64
C GLY A 101 16.01 -12.32 14.16
N PHE A 102 15.21 -11.55 13.41
CA PHE A 102 14.93 -11.75 11.99
C PHE A 102 15.56 -10.65 11.14
N GLU A 103 16.09 -11.06 9.98
CA GLU A 103 16.60 -10.14 8.98
C GLU A 103 15.50 -9.80 7.97
N PRO A 104 15.13 -8.51 7.81
CA PRO A 104 14.21 -8.09 6.77
C PRO A 104 14.79 -8.36 5.38
N GLY A 105 14.00 -8.95 4.49
CA GLY A 105 14.40 -9.22 3.11
C GLY A 105 14.65 -7.92 2.35
N THR A 106 15.61 -7.93 1.42
CA THR A 106 15.87 -6.80 0.50
C THR A 106 15.03 -6.88 -0.77
N PHE A 107 14.28 -7.97 -0.91
CA PHE A 107 13.35 -8.24 -1.99
C PHE A 107 12.05 -8.80 -1.41
N ASP A 108 10.93 -8.24 -1.85
CA ASP A 108 9.57 -8.50 -1.35
C ASP A 108 9.35 -8.23 0.14
N TRP A 109 8.11 -8.43 0.59
CA TRP A 109 7.70 -8.20 1.99
C TRP A 109 7.94 -9.43 2.86
N LEU A 110 9.20 -9.88 2.91
CA LEU A 110 9.64 -11.12 3.55
C LEU A 110 10.69 -10.83 4.63
N MET A 111 10.87 -11.78 5.54
CA MET A 111 11.92 -11.80 6.55
C MET A 111 12.44 -13.21 6.74
N SER A 112 13.70 -13.36 7.15
CA SER A 112 14.32 -14.66 7.32
C SER A 112 15.21 -14.75 8.55
N THR A 113 15.47 -15.98 8.99
CA THR A 113 16.42 -16.29 10.05
C THR A 113 17.13 -17.60 9.77
N ALA A 114 18.35 -17.72 10.28
CA ALA A 114 19.08 -18.97 10.30
C ALA A 114 18.39 -20.00 11.21
N LEU A 115 18.45 -21.27 10.81
CA LEU A 115 18.06 -22.40 11.64
C LEU A 115 19.10 -22.66 12.75
N PRO A 116 18.71 -23.28 13.88
CA PRO A 116 19.66 -23.76 14.88
C PRO A 116 20.67 -24.73 14.27
N GLU A 117 21.91 -24.74 14.74
CA GLU A 117 22.91 -25.71 14.30
C GLU A 117 22.70 -27.05 15.01
N ILE A 118 22.68 -28.14 14.24
CA ILE A 118 22.66 -29.51 14.77
C ILE A 118 23.66 -30.37 14.00
N ASN A 119 24.42 -31.20 14.73
CA ASN A 119 25.48 -32.05 14.15
C ASN A 119 24.94 -33.34 13.51
N ALA A 120 23.62 -33.53 13.47
CA ALA A 120 22.95 -34.80 13.14
C ALA A 120 21.85 -34.61 12.07
N THR A 121 21.29 -35.72 11.60
CA THR A 121 20.24 -35.72 10.56
C THR A 121 18.89 -35.36 11.16
N ALA A 122 18.48 -34.08 11.05
CA ALA A 122 17.19 -33.63 11.54
C ALA A 122 16.02 -34.43 10.93
N SER A 123 15.08 -34.83 11.78
CA SER A 123 13.84 -35.51 11.40
C SER A 123 12.71 -34.52 11.11
N ALA A 124 12.63 -33.42 11.87
CA ALA A 124 11.60 -32.41 11.71
C ALA A 124 12.07 -31.05 12.24
N LEU A 125 11.45 -29.99 11.71
CA LEU A 125 11.56 -28.63 12.19
C LEU A 125 10.22 -28.22 12.80
N VAL A 126 10.23 -27.78 14.05
CA VAL A 126 9.08 -27.29 14.79
C VAL A 126 9.24 -25.80 15.03
N ILE A 127 8.21 -25.03 14.70
CA ILE A 127 8.17 -23.59 14.86
C ILE A 127 6.96 -23.26 15.73
N THR A 128 7.21 -22.62 16.86
CA THR A 128 6.17 -22.13 17.77
C THR A 128 6.13 -20.62 17.66
N VAL A 129 5.01 -20.07 17.22
CA VAL A 129 4.81 -18.62 17.08
C VAL A 129 3.78 -18.14 18.08
N ASP A 130 4.18 -17.23 18.96
CA ASP A 130 3.31 -16.59 19.94
C ASP A 130 2.84 -15.23 19.45
N GLU A 131 1.53 -14.99 19.65
CA GLU A 131 0.77 -13.82 19.26
C GLU A 131 1.04 -13.32 17.82
N PRO A 132 0.94 -14.18 16.79
CA PRO A 132 1.09 -13.74 15.40
C PRO A 132 0.07 -12.66 15.06
N ARG A 133 0.49 -11.55 14.44
CA ARG A 133 -0.43 -10.44 14.09
C ARG A 133 -1.25 -10.67 12.83
N HIS A 134 -0.78 -11.55 11.95
CA HIS A 134 -1.42 -11.79 10.65
C HIS A 134 -1.32 -13.28 10.28
N PRO A 135 -2.37 -13.93 9.76
CA PRO A 135 -2.33 -15.34 9.34
C PRO A 135 -1.26 -15.63 8.30
N GLY A 136 -0.99 -14.65 7.44
CA GLY A 136 0.11 -14.68 6.46
C GLY A 136 1.50 -14.90 7.06
N LEU A 137 1.74 -14.66 8.36
CA LEU A 137 2.99 -15.02 9.01
C LEU A 137 3.15 -16.54 9.11
N VAL A 138 2.09 -17.25 9.45
CA VAL A 138 2.16 -18.69 9.71
C VAL A 138 1.96 -19.50 8.44
N SER A 139 1.13 -18.99 7.51
CA SER A 139 0.85 -19.67 6.24
C SER A 139 2.00 -19.57 5.23
N ALA A 140 2.86 -18.54 5.34
CA ALA A 140 3.99 -18.32 4.43
C ALA A 140 5.33 -18.80 5.03
N LEU A 141 5.31 -19.56 6.13
CA LEU A 141 6.53 -20.16 6.68
C LEU A 141 7.02 -21.26 5.75
N GLU A 142 8.21 -21.07 5.20
CA GLU A 142 8.85 -22.02 4.31
C GLU A 142 10.36 -22.08 4.50
N LEU A 143 10.95 -23.20 4.07
CA LEU A 143 12.38 -23.40 4.03
C LEU A 143 12.91 -23.06 2.64
N VAL A 144 13.75 -22.04 2.57
CA VAL A 144 14.33 -21.55 1.32
C VAL A 144 15.83 -21.76 1.32
N PRO A 145 16.46 -22.19 0.21
CA PRO A 145 17.90 -22.37 0.15
C PRO A 145 18.68 -21.10 0.52
N LYS A 146 19.77 -21.25 1.27
CA LYS A 146 20.68 -20.15 1.68
C LYS A 146 21.32 -19.42 0.51
N SER A 147 21.48 -20.08 -0.63
CA SER A 147 22.05 -19.51 -1.85
C SER A 147 20.93 -19.13 -2.83
N PRO A 148 20.36 -17.92 -2.75
CA PRO A 148 19.36 -17.46 -3.72
C PRO A 148 19.99 -17.31 -5.11
N ASP A 149 19.15 -17.40 -6.15
CA ASP A 149 19.55 -16.94 -7.48
C ASP A 149 19.70 -15.41 -7.46
N LEU A 150 20.93 -14.97 -7.20
CA LEU A 150 21.29 -13.55 -7.16
C LEU A 150 20.85 -12.82 -8.43
N ALA A 151 20.90 -13.46 -9.60
CA ALA A 151 20.55 -12.80 -10.86
C ALA A 151 19.04 -12.48 -10.95
N GLU A 152 18.17 -13.35 -10.42
CA GLU A 152 16.74 -13.08 -10.35
C GLU A 152 16.40 -11.98 -9.34
N ALA A 153 17.01 -12.03 -8.15
CA ALA A 153 16.86 -10.99 -7.14
C ALA A 153 17.30 -9.61 -7.67
N PHE A 154 18.48 -9.53 -8.29
CA PHE A 154 19.00 -8.28 -8.86
C PHE A 154 18.10 -7.73 -9.99
N ARG A 155 17.54 -8.59 -10.84
CA ARG A 155 16.63 -8.14 -11.92
C ARG A 155 15.36 -7.50 -11.35
N HIS A 156 14.75 -8.13 -10.35
CA HIS A 156 13.55 -7.58 -9.73
C HIS A 156 13.84 -6.29 -8.95
N GLU A 157 14.94 -6.23 -8.20
CA GLU A 157 15.38 -5.01 -7.52
C GLU A 157 15.59 -3.85 -8.50
N LEU A 158 16.21 -4.10 -9.65
CA LEU A 158 16.45 -3.08 -10.68
C LEU A 158 15.14 -2.56 -11.28
N LEU A 159 14.17 -3.44 -11.53
CA LEU A 159 12.84 -3.05 -12.01
C LEU A 159 12.12 -2.15 -10.97
N LEU A 160 12.17 -2.51 -9.70
CA LEU A 160 11.54 -1.74 -8.61
C LEU A 160 12.25 -0.41 -8.37
N ALA A 161 13.58 -0.37 -8.46
CA ALA A 161 14.35 0.87 -8.41
C ALA A 161 14.01 1.80 -9.59
N GLY A 162 13.89 1.25 -10.80
CA GLY A 162 13.44 1.98 -11.99
C GLY A 162 12.03 2.55 -11.81
N LEU A 163 11.11 1.76 -11.28
CA LEU A 163 9.75 2.20 -10.94
C LEU A 163 9.77 3.37 -9.93
N CYS A 164 10.56 3.28 -8.87
CA CYS A 164 10.73 4.37 -7.90
C CYS A 164 11.28 5.64 -8.57
N GLY A 165 12.25 5.51 -9.48
CA GLY A 165 12.76 6.61 -10.27
C GLY A 165 11.69 7.29 -11.13
N ILE A 166 10.79 6.51 -11.75
CA ILE A 166 9.66 7.03 -12.51
C ILE A 166 8.68 7.78 -11.60
N LEU A 167 8.41 7.27 -10.39
CA LEU A 167 7.54 7.93 -9.41
C LEU A 167 8.07 9.29 -8.93
N CYS A 168 9.38 9.52 -8.98
CA CYS A 168 9.98 10.82 -8.66
C CYS A 168 9.64 11.91 -9.71
N VAL A 169 9.40 11.54 -10.98
CA VAL A 169 9.12 12.50 -12.06
C VAL A 169 7.83 13.31 -11.82
N PRO A 170 6.68 12.68 -11.49
CA PRO A 170 5.47 13.38 -11.07
C PRO A 170 5.68 14.35 -9.91
N LEU A 171 6.54 14.03 -8.93
CA LEU A 171 6.80 14.93 -7.80
C LEU A 171 7.41 16.26 -8.27
N ILE A 172 8.37 16.20 -9.19
CA ILE A 172 8.99 17.39 -9.80
C ILE A 172 7.94 18.19 -10.58
N PHE A 173 7.11 17.52 -11.39
CA PHE A 173 6.07 18.20 -12.16
C PHE A 173 4.99 18.82 -11.28
N ASN A 174 4.53 18.14 -10.23
CA ASN A 174 3.57 18.70 -9.29
C ASN A 174 4.12 19.97 -8.64
N PHE A 175 5.38 19.97 -8.21
CA PHE A 175 5.99 21.17 -7.64
C PHE A 175 6.03 22.33 -8.65
N ALA A 176 6.42 22.06 -9.89
CA ALA A 176 6.41 23.05 -10.96
C ALA A 176 5.00 23.60 -11.26
N PHE A 177 3.99 22.73 -11.33
CA PHE A 177 2.60 23.14 -11.55
C PHE A 177 2.03 23.95 -10.39
N TYR A 178 2.35 23.57 -9.16
CA TYR A 178 1.92 24.32 -7.97
C TYR A 178 2.48 25.74 -7.98
N ARG A 179 3.75 25.93 -8.35
CA ARG A 179 4.37 27.26 -8.47
C ARG A 179 3.61 28.18 -9.43
N VAL A 180 3.04 27.63 -10.51
CA VAL A 180 2.38 28.38 -11.59
C VAL A 180 0.88 28.61 -11.34
N LEU A 181 0.17 27.60 -10.81
CA LEU A 181 -1.28 27.63 -10.66
C LEU A 181 -1.75 27.91 -9.23
N ARG A 182 -0.94 27.50 -8.23
CA ARG A 182 -1.25 27.54 -6.78
C ARG A 182 -2.55 26.81 -6.40
N GLU A 183 -2.89 25.78 -7.15
CA GLU A 183 -4.08 24.95 -6.91
C GLU A 183 -3.77 23.82 -5.93
N THR A 184 -4.71 23.55 -5.02
CA THR A 184 -4.53 22.59 -3.92
C THR A 184 -4.53 21.13 -4.38
N PHE A 185 -5.23 20.79 -5.47
CA PHE A 185 -5.27 19.42 -5.98
C PHE A 185 -3.87 18.89 -6.34
N VAL A 186 -2.98 19.76 -6.80
CA VAL A 186 -1.60 19.42 -7.15
C VAL A 186 -0.80 19.00 -5.91
N LEU A 187 -1.04 19.65 -4.76
CA LEU A 187 -0.40 19.28 -3.50
C LEU A 187 -0.90 17.94 -2.98
N TRP A 188 -2.21 17.69 -3.07
CA TRP A 188 -2.78 16.39 -2.68
C TRP A 188 -2.29 15.26 -3.56
N HIS A 189 -2.15 15.50 -4.87
CA HIS A 189 -1.55 14.54 -5.79
C HIS A 189 -0.08 14.27 -5.44
N ALA A 190 0.72 15.31 -5.21
CA ALA A 190 2.12 15.15 -4.79
C ALA A 190 2.22 14.33 -3.49
N LEU A 191 1.38 14.62 -2.50
CA LEU A 191 1.34 13.89 -1.25
C LEU A 191 0.96 12.42 -1.45
N ALA A 192 -0.01 12.12 -2.32
CA ALA A 192 -0.38 10.75 -2.67
C ALA A 192 0.80 10.00 -3.32
N VAL A 193 1.50 10.65 -4.26
CA VAL A 193 2.68 10.07 -4.90
C VAL A 193 3.82 9.83 -3.90
N VAL A 194 4.05 10.73 -2.93
CA VAL A 194 5.04 10.51 -1.86
C VAL A 194 4.68 9.25 -1.05
N PHE A 195 3.42 9.12 -0.63
CA PHE A 195 2.98 7.94 0.10
C PHE A 195 3.09 6.66 -0.72
N MET A 196 2.76 6.69 -2.01
CA MET A 196 2.95 5.55 -2.92
C MET A 196 4.42 5.18 -3.13
N LEU A 197 5.31 6.17 -3.20
CA LEU A 197 6.76 5.94 -3.27
C LEU A 197 7.26 5.28 -2.00
N VAL A 198 6.89 5.80 -0.82
CA VAL A 198 7.23 5.20 0.47
C VAL A 198 6.68 3.78 0.55
N GLN A 199 5.40 3.58 0.20
CA GLN A 199 4.78 2.26 0.18
C GLN A 199 5.55 1.29 -0.73
N THR A 200 5.94 1.73 -1.93
CA THR A 200 6.65 0.91 -2.90
C THR A 200 8.02 0.51 -2.37
N VAL A 201 8.82 1.48 -1.91
CA VAL A 201 10.19 1.27 -1.40
C VAL A 201 10.22 0.41 -0.13
N VAL A 202 9.22 0.55 0.73
CA VAL A 202 9.09 -0.22 1.96
C VAL A 202 8.63 -1.65 1.65
N THR A 203 7.53 -1.80 0.91
CA THR A 203 6.99 -3.12 0.65
C THR A 203 7.89 -3.96 -0.24
N SER A 204 8.65 -3.37 -1.16
CA SER A 204 9.62 -4.10 -1.98
C SER A 204 10.84 -4.61 -1.24
N GLY A 205 11.06 -4.21 0.02
CA GLY A 205 12.29 -4.48 0.76
C GLY A 205 13.47 -3.58 0.36
N LEU A 206 13.31 -2.71 -0.65
CA LEU A 206 14.39 -1.85 -1.16
C LEU A 206 14.92 -0.90 -0.08
N ILE A 207 14.07 -0.47 0.86
CA ILE A 207 14.48 0.40 1.98
C ILE A 207 15.58 -0.22 2.85
N ASN A 208 15.58 -1.56 2.99
CA ASN A 208 16.50 -2.30 3.86
C ASN A 208 17.94 -2.30 3.32
N ARG A 209 18.16 -1.87 2.07
CA ARG A 209 19.51 -1.64 1.52
C ARG A 209 20.13 -0.31 1.97
N PHE A 210 19.30 0.64 2.41
CA PHE A 210 19.73 2.01 2.72
C PHE A 210 19.58 2.36 4.19
N ALA A 211 18.67 1.69 4.89
CA ALA A 211 18.39 1.93 6.29
C ALA A 211 18.19 0.60 7.03
N ASP A 212 18.77 0.51 8.21
CA ASP A 212 18.52 -0.58 9.14
C ASP A 212 17.27 -0.25 9.96
N LEU A 213 16.14 -0.85 9.59
CA LEU A 213 14.84 -0.60 10.19
C LEU A 213 14.32 -1.88 10.84
N SER A 214 13.86 -1.76 12.08
CA SER A 214 13.18 -2.86 12.80
C SER A 214 11.89 -3.29 12.09
N ILE A 215 11.44 -4.52 12.34
CA ILE A 215 10.17 -5.05 11.81
C ILE A 215 8.98 -4.19 12.22
N GLU A 216 8.98 -3.66 13.45
CA GLU A 216 7.98 -2.71 13.91
C GLU A 216 7.97 -1.44 13.05
N GLN A 217 9.12 -0.80 12.84
CA GLN A 217 9.22 0.41 12.02
C GLN A 217 8.75 0.17 10.59
N LEU A 218 9.14 -0.95 9.98
CA LEU A 218 8.70 -1.33 8.64
C LEU A 218 7.18 -1.52 8.60
N SER A 219 6.62 -2.24 9.57
CA SER A 219 5.16 -2.49 9.67
C SER A 219 4.36 -1.20 9.84
N VAL A 220 4.83 -0.29 10.70
CA VAL A 220 4.23 1.03 10.90
C VAL A 220 4.32 1.85 9.62
N LEU A 221 5.49 1.90 8.99
CA LEU A 221 5.72 2.69 7.79
C LEU A 221 4.82 2.21 6.65
N SER A 222 4.73 0.90 6.40
CA SER A 222 3.85 0.30 5.41
C SER A 222 2.37 0.60 5.67
N ALA A 223 1.88 0.40 6.90
CA ALA A 223 0.47 0.63 7.22
C ALA A 223 0.09 2.12 7.11
N THR A 224 0.98 3.01 7.57
CA THR A 224 0.77 4.46 7.53
C THR A 224 0.94 5.04 6.13
N SER A 225 1.88 4.55 5.32
CA SER A 225 2.01 5.01 3.93
C SER A 225 0.83 4.58 3.06
N TRP A 226 0.33 3.36 3.24
CA TRP A 226 -0.88 2.91 2.55
C TRP A 226 -2.10 3.77 2.91
N GLY A 227 -2.34 3.95 4.21
CA GLY A 227 -3.45 4.77 4.70
C GLY A 227 -3.33 6.24 4.30
N GLY A 228 -2.15 6.83 4.45
CA GLY A 228 -1.85 8.20 4.06
C GLY A 228 -2.04 8.44 2.56
N GLY A 229 -1.62 7.48 1.73
CA GLY A 229 -1.83 7.50 0.28
C GLY A 229 -3.32 7.55 -0.09
N LEU A 230 -4.15 6.72 0.54
CA LEU A 230 -5.60 6.72 0.32
C LEU A 230 -6.28 8.02 0.78
N ILE A 231 -5.87 8.59 1.91
CA ILE A 231 -6.38 9.89 2.38
C ILE A 231 -6.00 10.98 1.38
N ALA A 232 -4.73 11.03 0.96
CA ALA A 232 -4.26 11.99 -0.01
C ALA A 232 -4.97 11.82 -1.37
N ALA A 233 -5.22 10.58 -1.81
CA ALA A 233 -5.98 10.26 -3.01
C ALA A 233 -7.45 10.70 -2.92
N ALA A 234 -8.09 10.54 -1.76
CA ALA A 234 -9.45 11.03 -1.52
C ALA A 234 -9.53 12.56 -1.62
N LEU A 235 -8.58 13.25 -0.99
CA LEU A 235 -8.48 14.71 -1.03
C LEU A 235 -8.09 15.22 -2.42
N PHE A 236 -7.24 14.50 -3.13
CA PHE A 236 -6.94 14.75 -4.54
C PHE A 236 -8.20 14.67 -5.39
N SER A 237 -8.99 13.59 -5.27
CA SER A 237 -10.22 13.36 -6.05
C SER A 237 -11.21 14.52 -5.94
N ILE A 238 -11.51 14.94 -4.72
CA ILE A 238 -12.52 16.00 -4.49
C ILE A 238 -12.04 17.37 -4.98
N ASN A 239 -10.72 17.60 -5.08
CA ASN A 239 -10.16 18.85 -5.58
C ASN A 239 -9.85 18.80 -7.09
N LEU A 240 -9.70 17.61 -7.66
CA LEU A 240 -9.54 17.40 -9.11
C LEU A 240 -10.87 17.54 -9.84
N ILE A 241 -11.93 16.90 -9.31
CA ILE A 241 -13.27 16.89 -9.91
C ILE A 241 -13.87 18.31 -9.90
N GLU A 242 -14.48 18.70 -11.02
CA GLU A 242 -14.91 20.07 -11.25
C GLU A 242 -15.98 20.55 -10.25
N PRO A 243 -16.02 21.86 -9.94
CA PRO A 243 -17.09 22.44 -9.13
C PRO A 243 -18.49 22.10 -9.67
N GLY A 244 -19.42 21.76 -8.78
CA GLY A 244 -20.79 21.35 -9.14
C GLY A 244 -20.96 19.89 -9.58
N LYS A 245 -19.87 19.13 -9.78
CA LYS A 245 -19.95 17.70 -10.15
C LYS A 245 -20.00 16.74 -8.95
N LEU A 246 -19.80 17.25 -7.73
CA LEU A 246 -19.91 16.48 -6.48
C LEU A 246 -20.65 17.28 -5.42
N ASP A 247 -21.62 16.64 -4.77
CA ASP A 247 -22.36 17.23 -3.65
C ASP A 247 -21.52 17.34 -2.37
N PRO A 248 -21.93 18.19 -1.41
CA PRO A 248 -21.25 18.35 -0.13
C PRO A 248 -21.11 17.04 0.67
N ILE A 249 -22.10 16.13 0.56
CA ILE A 249 -22.08 14.84 1.26
C ILE A 249 -20.87 14.01 0.83
N HIS A 250 -20.67 13.81 -0.47
CA HIS A 250 -19.52 13.08 -1.02
C HIS A 250 -18.19 13.69 -0.58
N ARG A 251 -18.10 15.03 -0.60
CA ARG A 251 -16.90 15.77 -0.17
C ARG A 251 -16.61 15.57 1.32
N ASN A 252 -17.65 15.59 2.16
CA ASN A 252 -17.51 15.40 3.61
C ASN A 252 -17.17 13.96 3.97
N LEU A 253 -17.77 12.96 3.30
CA LEU A 253 -17.42 11.56 3.49
C LEU A 253 -15.97 11.28 3.08
N MET A 254 -15.51 11.81 1.95
CA MET A 254 -14.12 11.68 1.51
C MET A 254 -13.14 12.34 2.49
N ARG A 255 -13.48 13.49 3.07
CA ARG A 255 -12.68 14.12 4.14
C ARG A 255 -12.71 13.30 5.42
N GLY A 256 -13.83 12.65 5.73
CA GLY A 256 -13.98 11.76 6.89
C GLY A 256 -13.01 10.57 6.86
N LEU A 257 -12.50 10.20 5.68
CA LEU A 257 -11.45 9.18 5.56
C LEU A 257 -10.16 9.55 6.31
N ALA A 258 -9.88 10.84 6.51
CA ALA A 258 -8.76 11.32 7.31
C ALA A 258 -8.86 10.95 8.79
N VAL A 259 -10.06 10.59 9.27
CA VAL A 259 -10.29 10.09 10.65
C VAL A 259 -10.52 8.59 10.64
N TRP A 260 -11.28 8.07 9.66
CA TRP A 260 -11.59 6.64 9.52
C TRP A 260 -10.32 5.79 9.40
N ILE A 261 -9.46 6.11 8.42
CA ILE A 261 -8.30 5.28 8.09
C ILE A 261 -7.30 5.21 9.25
N PRO A 262 -6.87 6.32 9.88
CA PRO A 262 -5.93 6.24 11.00
C PRO A 262 -6.48 5.47 12.19
N GLY A 263 -7.78 5.54 12.48
CA GLY A 263 -8.40 4.76 13.54
C GLY A 263 -8.22 3.25 13.36
N TRP A 264 -8.49 2.74 12.14
CA TRP A 264 -8.30 1.33 11.83
C TRP A 264 -6.82 0.94 11.69
N THR A 265 -5.96 1.83 11.19
CA THR A 265 -4.50 1.61 11.15
C THR A 265 -3.93 1.47 12.57
N LEU A 266 -4.36 2.30 13.52
CA LEU A 266 -3.92 2.20 14.92
C LEU A 266 -4.41 0.89 15.57
N LEU A 267 -5.66 0.49 15.30
CA LEU A 267 -6.18 -0.79 15.77
C LEU A 267 -5.37 -1.97 15.22
N TYR A 268 -5.01 -1.94 13.94
CA TYR A 268 -4.19 -2.97 13.31
C TYR A 268 -2.81 -3.12 13.97
N LEU A 269 -2.12 -1.99 14.13
CA LEU A 269 -0.75 -1.94 14.64
C LEU A 269 -0.65 -2.27 16.14
N TYR A 270 -1.62 -1.82 16.94
CA TYR A 270 -1.52 -1.85 18.40
C TYR A 270 -2.60 -2.67 19.12
N GLY A 271 -3.64 -3.16 18.42
CA GLY A 271 -4.71 -3.94 19.05
C GLY A 271 -4.23 -5.28 19.59
N SER A 272 -4.16 -5.45 20.91
CA SER A 272 -3.65 -6.64 21.60
C SER A 272 -4.75 -7.39 22.38
N GLY A 273 -4.40 -8.54 22.96
CA GLY A 273 -5.33 -9.35 23.76
C GLY A 273 -6.53 -9.85 22.93
N PRO A 274 -7.79 -9.69 23.41
CA PRO A 274 -8.98 -10.19 22.71
C PRO A 274 -9.20 -9.59 21.32
N LEU A 275 -8.62 -8.42 21.02
CA LEU A 275 -8.77 -7.75 19.74
C LEU A 275 -7.77 -8.25 18.68
N ARG A 276 -6.67 -8.90 19.08
CA ARG A 276 -5.61 -9.39 18.18
C ARG A 276 -6.13 -10.24 17.01
N PRO A 277 -6.94 -11.30 17.23
CA PRO A 277 -7.37 -12.16 16.10
C PRO A 277 -8.27 -11.41 15.11
N TRP A 278 -8.94 -10.35 15.56
CA TRP A 278 -9.82 -9.54 14.72
C TRP A 278 -9.11 -8.36 14.06
N SER A 279 -7.91 -7.96 14.51
CA SER A 279 -7.29 -6.70 14.10
C SER A 279 -7.00 -6.66 12.59
N ALA A 280 -6.46 -7.75 12.02
CA ALA A 280 -6.21 -7.88 10.59
C ALA A 280 -7.52 -7.86 9.79
N THR A 281 -8.49 -8.70 10.15
CA THR A 281 -9.79 -8.80 9.47
C THR A 281 -10.54 -7.48 9.49
N LEU A 282 -10.58 -6.80 10.64
CA LEU A 282 -11.20 -5.48 10.79
C LEU A 282 -10.47 -4.41 9.98
N TYR A 283 -9.13 -4.43 9.96
CA TYR A 283 -8.33 -3.52 9.16
C TYR A 283 -8.62 -3.66 7.66
N PHE A 284 -8.52 -4.87 7.11
CA PHE A 284 -8.82 -5.11 5.69
C PHE A 284 -10.31 -4.85 5.37
N GLY A 285 -11.22 -5.29 6.25
CA GLY A 285 -12.65 -5.05 6.12
C GLY A 285 -13.02 -3.56 6.16
N SER A 286 -12.25 -2.74 6.88
CA SER A 286 -12.47 -1.28 6.93
C SER A 286 -12.26 -0.58 5.59
N TYR A 287 -11.56 -1.22 4.64
CA TYR A 287 -11.36 -0.69 3.29
C TYR A 287 -12.52 -1.01 2.33
N LEU A 288 -13.43 -1.93 2.66
CA LEU A 288 -14.65 -2.16 1.86
C LEU A 288 -15.54 -0.91 1.75
N PRO A 289 -15.91 -0.22 2.85
CA PRO A 289 -16.69 1.02 2.73
C PRO A 289 -15.89 2.13 2.04
N VAL A 290 -14.56 2.14 2.16
CA VAL A 290 -13.70 3.09 1.43
C VAL A 290 -13.77 2.85 -0.07
N LEU A 291 -13.64 1.59 -0.49
CA LEU A 291 -13.75 1.17 -1.89
C LEU A 291 -15.13 1.51 -2.45
N ALA A 292 -16.21 1.18 -1.72
CA ALA A 292 -17.58 1.51 -2.09
C ALA A 292 -17.79 3.03 -2.22
N LEU A 293 -17.22 3.82 -1.31
CA LEU A 293 -17.28 5.28 -1.35
C LEU A 293 -16.55 5.85 -2.58
N PHE A 294 -15.37 5.31 -2.92
CA PHE A 294 -14.65 5.71 -4.15
C PHE A 294 -15.45 5.37 -5.41
N ILE A 295 -15.99 4.16 -5.50
CA ILE A 295 -16.87 3.76 -6.62
C ILE A 295 -18.07 4.71 -6.70
N TRP A 296 -18.72 5.01 -5.58
CA TRP A 296 -19.87 5.90 -5.55
C TRP A 296 -19.53 7.31 -6.04
N VAL A 297 -18.43 7.89 -5.57
CA VAL A 297 -17.95 9.22 -6.02
C VAL A 297 -17.62 9.23 -7.51
N ILE A 298 -16.97 8.17 -8.01
CA ILE A 298 -16.66 8.02 -9.44
C ILE A 298 -17.94 7.96 -10.26
N VAL A 299 -18.92 7.14 -9.86
CA VAL A 299 -20.20 6.98 -10.58
C VAL A 299 -21.00 8.29 -10.59
N VAL A 300 -21.05 9.01 -9.47
CA VAL A 300 -21.73 10.32 -9.39
C VAL A 300 -21.03 11.37 -10.25
N ALA A 301 -19.69 11.45 -10.21
CA ALA A 301 -18.95 12.39 -11.05
C ALA A 301 -19.09 12.06 -12.55
N TRP A 302 -19.09 10.77 -12.90
CA TRP A 302 -19.27 10.29 -14.26
C TRP A 302 -20.67 10.58 -14.80
N SER A 303 -21.72 10.24 -14.06
CA SER A 303 -23.12 10.54 -14.43
C SER A 303 -23.38 12.05 -14.60
N ARG A 304 -22.63 12.90 -13.89
CA ARG A 304 -22.69 14.37 -14.03
C ARG A 304 -21.79 14.91 -15.14
N GLY A 305 -21.11 14.06 -15.91
CA GLY A 305 -20.27 14.45 -17.03
C GLY A 305 -18.98 15.17 -16.64
N SER A 306 -18.37 14.81 -15.50
CA SER A 306 -17.00 15.24 -15.17
C SER A 306 -16.02 14.71 -16.22
N ARG A 307 -15.10 15.56 -16.71
CA ARG A 307 -14.05 15.10 -17.62
C ARG A 307 -12.87 14.50 -16.85
N ALA A 308 -12.57 15.07 -15.68
CA ALA A 308 -11.50 14.61 -14.81
C ALA A 308 -11.66 13.15 -14.36
N VAL A 309 -12.90 12.68 -14.18
CA VAL A 309 -13.17 11.33 -13.65
C VAL A 309 -12.70 10.21 -14.58
N TYR A 310 -12.59 10.44 -15.90
CA TYR A 310 -12.12 9.41 -16.82
C TYR A 310 -10.66 9.01 -16.57
N PHE A 311 -9.80 9.98 -16.23
CA PHE A 311 -8.43 9.70 -15.81
C PHE A 311 -8.41 8.89 -14.51
N GLN A 312 -9.32 9.19 -13.59
CA GLN A 312 -9.43 8.50 -12.32
C GLN A 312 -9.89 7.05 -12.48
N ILE A 313 -10.91 6.81 -13.31
CA ILE A 313 -11.36 5.45 -13.66
C ILE A 313 -10.20 4.66 -14.29
N ALA A 314 -9.54 5.23 -15.29
CA ALA A 314 -8.43 4.57 -15.97
C ALA A 314 -7.28 4.25 -15.00
N ALA A 315 -6.87 5.23 -14.19
CA ALA A 315 -5.76 5.08 -13.25
C ALA A 315 -6.07 4.06 -12.14
N TRP A 316 -7.28 4.10 -11.58
CA TRP A 316 -7.60 3.41 -10.33
C TRP A 316 -8.18 2.03 -10.51
N THR A 317 -8.71 1.70 -11.70
CA THR A 317 -9.29 0.37 -11.94
C THR A 317 -8.30 -0.77 -11.63
N PRO A 318 -7.02 -0.74 -12.07
CA PRO A 318 -6.08 -1.81 -11.76
C PRO A 318 -5.79 -1.95 -10.26
N ILE A 319 -5.55 -0.85 -9.55
CA ILE A 319 -5.24 -0.90 -8.11
C ILE A 319 -6.47 -1.23 -7.25
N MET A 320 -7.67 -0.78 -7.65
CA MET A 320 -8.92 -1.13 -6.98
C MET A 320 -9.23 -2.61 -7.17
N LEU A 321 -8.93 -3.19 -8.33
CA LEU A 321 -9.12 -4.62 -8.58
C LEU A 321 -8.17 -5.47 -7.73
N THR A 322 -6.88 -5.14 -7.72
CA THR A 322 -5.90 -5.87 -6.88
C THR A 322 -6.21 -5.70 -5.40
N GLY A 323 -6.63 -4.50 -4.97
CA GLY A 323 -7.09 -4.22 -3.62
C GLY A 323 -8.33 -5.02 -3.23
N ALA A 324 -9.33 -5.11 -4.12
CA ALA A 324 -10.54 -5.89 -3.89
C ALA A 324 -10.23 -7.39 -3.72
N VAL A 325 -9.38 -7.96 -4.59
CA VAL A 325 -8.93 -9.36 -4.45
C VAL A 325 -8.23 -9.58 -3.11
N ARG A 326 -7.35 -8.65 -2.70
CA ARG A 326 -6.65 -8.73 -1.40
C ARG A 326 -7.61 -8.68 -0.21
N ILE A 327 -8.59 -7.77 -0.23
CA ILE A 327 -9.56 -7.66 0.86
C ILE A 327 -10.41 -8.94 0.96
N VAL A 328 -10.91 -9.44 -0.16
CA VAL A 328 -11.72 -10.68 -0.21
C VAL A 328 -10.92 -11.89 0.25
N SER A 329 -9.64 -11.99 -0.15
CA SER A 329 -8.73 -13.06 0.28
C SER A 329 -8.42 -12.95 1.78
N ALA A 330 -8.15 -11.75 2.28
CA ALA A 330 -7.89 -11.51 3.71
C ALA A 330 -9.11 -11.81 4.60
N MET A 331 -10.32 -11.76 4.05
CA MET A 331 -11.55 -12.14 4.74
C MET A 331 -11.86 -13.65 4.66
N GLY A 332 -11.02 -14.44 3.99
CA GLY A 332 -11.18 -15.90 3.88
C GLY A 332 -12.19 -16.36 2.85
N PHE A 333 -12.61 -15.50 1.91
CA PHE A 333 -13.57 -15.87 0.86
C PHE A 333 -12.92 -16.50 -0.38
N THR A 334 -11.60 -16.32 -0.57
CA THR A 334 -10.86 -16.85 -1.73
C THR A 334 -9.46 -17.28 -1.34
N ASP A 335 -8.99 -18.38 -1.92
CA ASP A 335 -7.59 -18.86 -1.80
C ASP A 335 -6.62 -18.12 -2.74
N ALA A 336 -7.01 -16.94 -3.25
CA ALA A 336 -6.14 -16.19 -4.14
C ALA A 336 -4.87 -15.78 -3.38
N PRO A 337 -3.68 -15.97 -3.99
CA PRO A 337 -2.44 -15.68 -3.32
C PRO A 337 -2.39 -14.20 -2.93
N LEU A 338 -2.09 -13.93 -1.66
CA LEU A 338 -1.88 -12.57 -1.13
C LEU A 338 -0.66 -11.89 -1.77
N GLU A 339 0.16 -12.67 -2.47
CA GLU A 339 1.42 -12.31 -3.13
C GLU A 339 1.24 -11.71 -4.52
N LEU A 340 0.26 -10.81 -4.67
CA LEU A 340 0.11 -9.96 -5.85
C LEU A 340 1.00 -8.70 -5.76
N GLN A 341 2.22 -8.87 -5.24
CA GLN A 341 3.08 -7.75 -4.84
C GLN A 341 3.59 -6.98 -6.06
N LEU A 342 4.22 -7.66 -7.01
CA LEU A 342 4.66 -7.07 -8.27
C LEU A 342 3.50 -6.43 -9.04
N GLN A 343 2.34 -7.10 -9.10
CA GLN A 343 1.14 -6.59 -9.75
C GLN A 343 0.66 -5.30 -9.08
N GLN A 344 0.74 -5.21 -7.75
CA GLN A 344 0.42 -4.00 -7.01
C GLN A 344 1.42 -2.88 -7.31
N HIS A 345 2.73 -3.15 -7.33
CA HIS A 345 3.74 -2.13 -7.67
C HIS A 345 3.55 -1.60 -9.10
N LEU A 346 3.28 -2.47 -10.06
CA LEU A 346 2.96 -2.07 -11.44
C LEU A 346 1.67 -1.27 -11.52
N ALA A 347 0.63 -1.65 -10.76
CA ALA A 347 -0.62 -0.90 -10.68
C ALA A 347 -0.40 0.51 -10.12
N ILE A 348 0.44 0.67 -9.09
CA ILE A 348 0.82 1.98 -8.53
C ILE A 348 1.54 2.82 -9.60
N GLY A 349 2.51 2.24 -10.30
CA GLY A 349 3.22 2.95 -11.39
C GLY A 349 2.27 3.44 -12.48
N PHE A 350 1.39 2.55 -12.93
CA PHE A 350 0.38 2.86 -13.94
C PHE A 350 -0.58 3.95 -13.46
N GLU A 351 -1.11 3.81 -12.24
CA GLU A 351 -1.97 4.79 -11.60
C GLU A 351 -1.33 6.19 -11.61
N VAL A 352 -0.08 6.28 -11.16
CA VAL A 352 0.63 7.56 -11.04
C VAL A 352 0.86 8.21 -12.41
N LEU A 353 1.16 7.42 -13.45
CA LEU A 353 1.30 7.94 -14.80
C LEU A 353 -0.01 8.52 -15.32
N ILE A 354 -1.13 7.80 -15.17
CA ILE A 354 -2.45 8.23 -15.66
C ILE A 354 -3.01 9.40 -14.86
N THR A 355 -2.86 9.40 -13.54
CA THR A 355 -3.26 10.54 -12.69
C THR A 355 -2.44 11.78 -12.98
N SER A 356 -1.13 11.65 -13.27
CA SER A 356 -0.29 12.78 -13.72
C SER A 356 -0.77 13.39 -15.03
N LEU A 357 -1.24 12.57 -15.98
CA LEU A 357 -1.90 13.04 -17.21
C LEU A 357 -3.19 13.81 -16.90
N GLY A 358 -4.01 13.30 -15.97
CA GLY A 358 -5.23 13.97 -15.52
C GLY A 358 -4.95 15.32 -14.84
N VAL A 359 -3.89 15.40 -14.03
CA VAL A 359 -3.40 16.66 -13.42
C VAL A 359 -2.96 17.65 -14.51
N ALA A 360 -2.20 17.19 -15.50
CA ALA A 360 -1.73 18.04 -16.60
C ALA A 360 -2.89 18.57 -17.46
N ASP A 361 -3.90 17.73 -17.76
CA ASP A 361 -5.10 18.16 -18.48
C ASP A 361 -5.86 19.24 -17.68
N ARG A 362 -6.13 18.97 -16.40
CA ARG A 362 -6.82 19.93 -15.53
C ARG A 362 -6.05 21.24 -15.40
N PHE A 363 -4.72 21.17 -15.29
CA PHE A 363 -3.84 22.32 -15.30
C PHE A 363 -4.00 23.15 -16.58
N MET A 364 -3.99 22.50 -17.76
CA MET A 364 -4.15 23.18 -19.04
C MET A 364 -5.53 23.83 -19.20
N VAL A 365 -6.58 23.19 -18.69
CA VAL A 365 -7.94 23.78 -18.68
C VAL A 365 -7.97 25.05 -17.83
N ILE A 366 -7.47 25.00 -16.59
CA ILE A 366 -7.48 26.16 -15.68
C ILE A 366 -6.59 27.28 -16.23
N LYS A 367 -5.42 26.94 -16.78
CA LYS A 367 -4.53 27.91 -17.43
C LYS A 367 -5.24 28.65 -18.55
N ARG A 368 -5.90 27.93 -19.47
CA ARG A 368 -6.67 28.53 -20.58
C ARG A 368 -7.82 29.41 -20.07
N GLN A 369 -8.50 29.01 -19.01
CA GLN A 369 -9.57 29.81 -18.39
C GLN A 369 -9.01 31.13 -17.83
N ARG A 370 -7.88 31.08 -17.11
CA ARG A 370 -7.21 32.26 -16.57
C ARG A 370 -6.72 33.19 -17.68
N ASP A 371 -6.13 32.63 -18.72
CA ASP A 371 -5.58 33.41 -19.83
C ASP A 371 -6.71 34.13 -20.60
N ARG A 372 -7.85 33.46 -20.83
CA ARG A 372 -9.06 34.09 -21.42
C ARG A 372 -9.67 35.16 -20.53
N ALA A 373 -9.75 34.92 -19.22
CA ALA A 373 -10.28 35.92 -18.29
C ALA A 373 -9.43 37.20 -18.28
N ARG A 374 -8.09 37.06 -18.35
CA ARG A 374 -7.17 38.19 -18.46
C ARG A 374 -7.32 38.94 -19.79
N GLU A 375 -7.48 38.21 -20.89
CA GLU A 375 -7.73 38.82 -22.20
C GLU A 375 -9.03 39.63 -22.19
N GLN A 376 -10.13 39.06 -21.67
CA GLN A 376 -11.40 39.75 -21.52
C GLN A 376 -11.30 41.00 -20.62
N SER A 377 -10.57 40.92 -19.50
CA SER A 377 -10.33 42.10 -18.66
C SER A 377 -9.59 43.20 -19.39
N ARG A 378 -8.56 42.87 -20.19
CA ARG A 378 -7.82 43.85 -20.99
C ARG A 378 -8.70 44.48 -22.06
N THR A 379 -9.54 43.68 -22.75
CA THR A 379 -10.49 44.21 -23.73
C THR A 379 -11.53 45.12 -23.08
N PHE A 380 -12.05 44.79 -21.89
CA PHE A 380 -12.97 45.67 -21.17
C PHE A 380 -12.30 46.95 -20.69
N GLU A 381 -11.03 46.87 -20.25
CA GLU A 381 -10.24 48.05 -19.91
C GLU A 381 -10.05 48.95 -21.13
N GLU A 382 -9.65 48.40 -22.28
CA GLU A 382 -9.51 49.16 -23.53
C GLU A 382 -10.83 49.80 -24.00
N LEU A 383 -11.95 49.09 -23.87
CA LEU A 383 -13.29 49.61 -24.20
C LEU A 383 -13.76 50.68 -23.21
N ALA A 384 -13.39 50.58 -21.93
CA ALA A 384 -13.73 51.58 -20.92
C ALA A 384 -12.82 52.82 -21.00
N GLU A 385 -11.56 52.65 -21.43
CA GLU A 385 -10.62 53.73 -21.62
C GLU A 385 -10.88 54.55 -22.89
N ARG A 386 -11.67 54.03 -23.83
CA ARG A 386 -11.98 54.70 -25.09
C ARG A 386 -13.44 55.11 -25.18
N ASP A 387 -13.67 56.26 -25.81
CA ASP A 387 -15.01 56.70 -26.18
C ASP A 387 -15.54 55.81 -27.32
N PRO A 388 -16.72 55.18 -27.17
CA PRO A 388 -17.23 54.24 -28.16
C PRO A 388 -17.62 54.89 -29.49
N LEU A 389 -17.84 56.21 -29.53
CA LEU A 389 -18.25 56.93 -30.75
C LEU A 389 -17.05 57.35 -31.61
N THR A 390 -15.96 57.77 -30.97
CA THR A 390 -14.78 58.34 -31.63
C THR A 390 -13.57 57.41 -31.62
N GLY A 391 -13.53 56.40 -30.75
CA GLY A 391 -12.38 55.52 -30.54
C GLY A 391 -11.18 56.20 -29.88
N LEU A 392 -11.32 57.48 -29.50
CA LEU A 392 -10.32 58.27 -28.76
C LEU A 392 -10.37 57.91 -27.27
N LEU A 393 -9.35 58.33 -26.51
CA LEU A 393 -9.35 58.12 -25.06
C LEU A 393 -10.50 58.90 -24.41
N ASN A 394 -11.14 58.29 -23.42
CA ASN A 394 -12.14 58.93 -22.59
C ASN A 394 -11.50 60.04 -21.75
N ARG A 395 -12.28 61.10 -21.49
CA ARG A 395 -11.89 62.27 -20.70
C ARG A 395 -11.14 61.90 -19.41
N ARG A 396 -11.67 60.95 -18.64
CA ARG A 396 -11.07 60.47 -17.37
C ARG A 396 -9.63 59.99 -17.55
N VAL A 397 -9.37 59.23 -18.60
CA VAL A 397 -8.05 58.63 -18.88
C VAL A 397 -7.06 59.69 -19.35
N ILE A 398 -7.54 60.63 -20.18
CA ILE A 398 -6.72 61.76 -20.62
C ILE A 398 -6.36 62.63 -19.41
N GLU A 399 -7.31 62.97 -18.54
CA GLU A 399 -7.08 63.78 -17.33
C GLU A 399 -6.07 63.10 -16.38
N GLU A 400 -6.19 61.78 -16.17
CA GLU A 400 -5.27 61.01 -15.32
C GLU A 400 -3.85 60.91 -15.90
N ARG A 401 -3.70 60.69 -17.21
CA ARG A 401 -2.39 60.56 -17.87
C ARG A 401 -1.77 61.88 -18.31
N PHE A 402 -2.46 63.01 -18.20
CA PHE A 402 -1.95 64.29 -18.70
C PHE A 402 -0.63 64.74 -18.06
N PRO A 403 -0.37 64.55 -16.75
CA PRO A 403 0.92 64.89 -16.16
C PRO A 403 2.10 64.16 -16.85
N ASP A 404 1.96 62.85 -17.07
CA ASP A 404 2.96 62.03 -17.79
C ASP A 404 3.10 62.46 -19.27
N LEU A 405 2.00 62.80 -19.93
CA LEU A 405 2.02 63.30 -21.29
C LEU A 405 2.69 64.69 -21.36
N HIS A 406 2.51 65.50 -20.33
CA HIS A 406 3.14 66.82 -20.23
C HIS A 406 4.65 66.72 -20.13
N GLU A 407 5.15 65.80 -19.31
CA GLU A 407 6.58 65.49 -19.23
C GLU A 407 7.15 64.98 -20.55
N ARG A 408 6.35 64.27 -21.36
CA ARG A 408 6.72 63.82 -22.72
C ARG A 408 6.62 64.91 -23.80
N GLY A 409 6.27 66.14 -23.41
CA GLY A 409 6.28 67.32 -24.29
C GLY A 409 4.90 67.77 -24.79
N PHE A 410 3.81 67.10 -24.42
CA PHE A 410 2.45 67.54 -24.76
C PHE A 410 2.02 68.71 -23.88
N ARG A 411 1.81 69.90 -24.45
CA ARG A 411 1.56 71.12 -23.65
C ARG A 411 0.09 71.51 -23.48
N THR A 412 -0.80 70.93 -24.28
CA THR A 412 -2.21 71.34 -24.32
C THR A 412 -3.10 70.12 -24.30
N MET A 413 -4.13 70.13 -23.45
CA MET A 413 -5.24 69.18 -23.48
C MET A 413 -6.45 69.88 -24.10
N ALA A 414 -7.08 69.25 -25.08
CA ALA A 414 -8.38 69.66 -25.59
C ALA A 414 -9.40 68.57 -25.26
N VAL A 415 -10.36 68.89 -24.39
CA VAL A 415 -11.49 68.02 -24.06
C VAL A 415 -12.68 68.50 -24.90
N ILE A 416 -13.16 67.66 -25.81
CA ILE A 416 -14.34 67.94 -26.63
C ILE A 416 -15.50 67.16 -25.99
N ASP A 417 -16.41 67.88 -25.33
CA ASP A 417 -17.65 67.36 -24.78
C ASP A 417 -18.76 67.69 -25.80
N LEU A 418 -19.36 66.67 -26.42
CA LEU A 418 -20.34 66.80 -27.50
C LEU A 418 -21.78 66.70 -26.99
#